data_AF-A0A524H3V2-F1
#
_entry.id   AF-A0A524H3V2-F1
#
_cell.length_a   1.000
_cell.length_b   1.000
_cell.length_c   1.000
_cell.angle_alpha   90.00
_cell.angle_beta   90.00
_cell.angle_gamma   90.00
#
_symmetry.space_group_name_H-M   'P 1'
#
loop_
_entity.id
_entity.type
_entity.pdbx_description
1 polymer ?
#
loop_
_entity_poly.entity_id
_entity_poly.type
_entity_poly.pdbx_seq_one_letter_code
_entity_poly.pdbx_strand_id
1 'polypeptide(L)'
;MVITKAAPPPTIVVAPTPIREGLAPPPGAVPASEVVVPAVPDTTPPDTAAHRTTVTFISGTEIYIGAGRLDGLLEGSEVSVMKGDEVVGTLRVKFLASHRSACVVVSGASSIALGDVIQFHSQPASPEMLSASAVAARIRPRRMSGPGLHGRFGTRYMRATTTTVDGGQELGSNGFNQPSLDARINGIGLGGTPLGLALDLRTRQTTSTSAGGTQVDGHTRVYQAVMFWNQPGSSFRAAAGRQYLTAVSSIGLFDGALAELNGGRISFGAFAGFEPDIATLGFSSAVHDFGAYVSMHNRPGTSTVTSATIGAVGSYEGGEARREWGIAQFNMNNRYISLYLLQELDYYRPWKLEGPNAEQSAISATSQFANVSLRPTRWLAINGTYDKRRSVPTLRDFTNPETEFDDAYRQGYGGGVQLTGQQVYGGGDWRRSTGGSSGGANSFTSTLGVNRITKFNVGLSARATWYQNDVFSADTTVSVMHTSGQLYSGRLSIDPFGPIHLDLSAGLRQEDNPIAAGLQKSTWYGVDADMNLGRAWFMSFSVLRQNDSVNPGTSTLTQFYGGLTWRF
;
A
#
# COMPACT_ATOMS: atom_id res chain seq x y z
N MET A 1 -44.11 -7.79 -40.86
CA MET A 1 -43.38 -6.71 -41.56
C MET A 1 -42.35 -6.18 -40.57
N VAL A 2 -41.13 -6.72 -40.61
CA VAL A 2 -40.02 -6.37 -39.72
C VAL A 2 -38.81 -6.15 -40.63
N ILE A 3 -38.31 -4.92 -40.66
CA ILE A 3 -37.22 -4.47 -41.52
C ILE A 3 -35.91 -4.70 -40.76
N THR A 4 -35.10 -5.64 -41.23
CA THR A 4 -33.74 -5.88 -40.75
C THR A 4 -32.77 -4.89 -41.41
N LYS A 5 -32.05 -4.12 -40.59
CA LYS A 5 -31.05 -3.14 -41.00
C LYS A 5 -29.69 -3.84 -41.14
N ALA A 6 -29.16 -3.90 -42.37
CA ALA A 6 -27.87 -4.50 -42.67
C ALA A 6 -26.70 -3.64 -42.14
N ALA A 7 -25.67 -4.31 -41.61
CA ALA A 7 -24.41 -3.70 -41.17
C ALA A 7 -23.50 -3.39 -42.37
N PRO A 8 -22.71 -2.30 -42.34
CA PRO A 8 -21.78 -1.96 -43.40
C PRO A 8 -20.52 -2.87 -43.41
N PRO A 9 -19.89 -3.08 -44.58
CA PRO A 9 -18.72 -3.94 -44.71
C PRO A 9 -17.45 -3.31 -44.11
N PRO A 10 -16.48 -4.13 -43.69
CA PRO A 10 -15.25 -3.68 -43.04
C PRO A 10 -14.29 -2.96 -44.00
N THR A 11 -13.71 -1.87 -43.51
CA THR A 11 -12.66 -1.09 -44.17
C THR A 11 -11.32 -1.85 -44.14
N ILE A 12 -10.71 -2.03 -45.31
CA ILE A 12 -9.38 -2.64 -45.46
C ILE A 12 -8.31 -1.65 -44.99
N VAL A 13 -7.56 -2.01 -43.96
CA VAL A 13 -6.37 -1.28 -43.50
C VAL A 13 -5.15 -1.82 -44.24
N VAL A 14 -4.50 -0.96 -45.03
CA VAL A 14 -3.28 -1.24 -45.78
C VAL A 14 -2.07 -1.27 -44.81
N ALA A 15 -1.27 -2.33 -44.88
CA ALA A 15 -0.07 -2.51 -44.07
C ALA A 15 1.05 -1.50 -44.46
N PRO A 16 1.83 -0.99 -43.49
CA PRO A 16 2.97 -0.14 -43.77
C PRO A 16 4.16 -0.92 -44.37
N THR A 17 4.82 -0.28 -45.33
CA THR A 17 5.97 -0.73 -46.11
C THR A 17 7.22 -0.97 -45.23
N PRO A 18 7.99 -2.06 -45.42
CA PRO A 18 9.23 -2.27 -44.67
C PRO A 18 10.36 -1.34 -45.13
N ILE A 19 11.08 -0.78 -44.17
CA ILE A 19 12.30 0.03 -44.39
C ILE A 19 13.45 -0.91 -44.74
N ARG A 20 14.16 -0.56 -45.82
CA ARG A 20 15.35 -1.24 -46.35
C ARG A 20 16.50 -1.28 -45.34
N GLU A 21 17.05 -2.47 -45.14
CA GLU A 21 18.39 -2.70 -44.59
C GLU A 21 19.46 -2.17 -45.54
N GLY A 22 20.41 -1.40 -45.01
CA GLY A 22 21.64 -1.01 -45.68
C GLY A 22 22.81 -1.86 -45.20
N LEU A 23 23.35 -2.69 -46.10
CA LEU A 23 24.60 -3.44 -45.96
C LEU A 23 25.82 -2.60 -46.37
N ALA A 24 26.93 -2.80 -45.65
CA ALA A 24 28.33 -3.01 -46.11
C ALA A 24 29.34 -2.41 -45.09
N PRO A 25 30.66 -2.77 -45.08
CA PRO A 25 31.42 -3.88 -45.69
C PRO A 25 32.32 -4.66 -44.66
N PRO A 26 33.14 -5.67 -45.08
CA PRO A 26 33.82 -6.65 -44.22
C PRO A 26 35.24 -6.21 -43.73
N PRO A 27 35.97 -7.03 -42.92
CA PRO A 27 36.91 -6.56 -41.90
C PRO A 27 38.35 -6.35 -42.39
N GLY A 28 38.99 -5.29 -41.89
CA GLY A 28 40.42 -5.02 -42.03
C GLY A 28 41.23 -5.50 -40.83
N ALA A 29 42.37 -6.13 -41.11
CA ALA A 29 43.26 -6.77 -40.16
C ALA A 29 44.13 -5.79 -39.33
N VAL A 30 44.59 -6.34 -38.20
CA VAL A 30 45.42 -5.82 -37.09
C VAL A 30 46.73 -5.14 -37.54
N PRO A 31 47.26 -4.20 -36.72
CA PRO A 31 48.59 -4.44 -36.16
C PRO A 31 48.66 -4.29 -34.63
N ALA A 32 49.50 -5.14 -34.04
CA ALA A 32 49.81 -5.19 -32.62
C ALA A 32 50.54 -3.93 -32.15
N SER A 33 50.23 -3.44 -30.94
CA SER A 33 51.15 -2.60 -30.15
C SER A 33 50.78 -2.58 -28.65
N GLU A 34 51.81 -2.85 -27.87
CA GLU A 34 52.16 -2.35 -26.52
C GLU A 34 51.24 -2.55 -25.31
N VAL A 35 51.78 -3.33 -24.37
CA VAL A 35 51.41 -3.39 -22.96
C VAL A 35 51.74 -2.03 -22.32
N VAL A 36 50.71 -1.22 -22.09
CA VAL A 36 50.80 0.02 -21.30
C VAL A 36 50.60 -0.32 -19.82
N VAL A 37 51.61 0.00 -19.02
CA VAL A 37 51.58 -0.01 -17.54
C VAL A 37 50.58 1.06 -17.07
N PRO A 38 49.64 0.78 -16.14
CA PRO A 38 48.69 1.79 -15.70
C PRO A 38 49.41 2.89 -14.91
N ALA A 39 49.37 4.11 -15.45
CA ALA A 39 49.74 5.33 -14.76
C ALA A 39 48.79 5.57 -13.56
N VAL A 40 49.36 6.03 -12.45
CA VAL A 40 48.65 6.56 -11.29
C VAL A 40 47.68 7.65 -11.77
N PRO A 41 46.40 7.65 -11.37
CA PRO A 41 45.48 8.70 -11.78
C PRO A 41 45.96 10.05 -11.24
N ASP A 42 46.17 10.96 -12.20
CA ASP A 42 46.42 12.38 -12.01
C ASP A 42 45.34 12.96 -11.08
N THR A 43 45.76 13.55 -9.96
CA THR A 43 44.86 14.23 -9.03
C THR A 43 44.36 15.50 -9.71
N THR A 44 43.17 15.42 -10.31
CA THR A 44 42.43 16.58 -10.78
C THR A 44 42.33 17.59 -9.62
N PRO A 45 42.69 18.87 -9.82
CA PRO A 45 42.52 19.87 -8.77
C PRO A 45 41.04 19.91 -8.33
N PRO A 46 40.77 20.10 -7.03
CA PRO A 46 39.41 20.11 -6.51
C PRO A 46 38.58 21.17 -7.25
N ASP A 47 37.41 20.76 -7.73
CA ASP A 47 36.44 21.62 -8.39
C ASP A 47 35.97 22.68 -7.39
N THR A 48 36.62 23.85 -7.41
CA THR A 48 36.25 25.00 -6.56
C THR A 48 35.02 25.75 -7.09
N ALA A 49 34.38 25.26 -8.16
CA ALA A 49 33.22 25.91 -8.74
C ALA A 49 32.07 26.01 -7.73
N ALA A 50 31.53 27.22 -7.60
CA ALA A 50 30.35 27.43 -6.78
C ALA A 50 29.13 26.77 -7.46
N HIS A 51 28.52 25.82 -6.78
CA HIS A 51 27.30 25.17 -7.23
C HIS A 51 26.08 26.02 -6.86
N ARG A 52 25.05 25.99 -7.72
CA ARG A 52 23.80 26.71 -7.52
C ARG A 52 22.62 25.74 -7.38
N THR A 53 21.80 25.95 -6.36
CA THR A 53 20.50 25.27 -6.17
C THR A 53 19.43 26.29 -5.77
N THR A 54 18.25 25.85 -5.36
CA THR A 54 17.16 26.74 -4.93
C THR A 54 16.57 26.32 -3.59
N VAL A 55 15.92 27.27 -2.92
CA VAL A 55 15.05 27.00 -1.76
C VAL A 55 13.80 26.25 -2.24
N THR A 56 13.66 25.00 -1.81
CA THR A 56 12.58 24.09 -2.23
C THR A 56 11.37 24.12 -1.30
N PHE A 57 11.57 24.43 -0.02
CA PHE A 57 10.52 24.44 0.99
C PHE A 57 10.94 25.28 2.22
N ILE A 58 10.01 25.98 2.87
CA ILE A 58 10.25 26.73 4.11
C ILE A 58 9.22 26.24 5.13
N SER A 59 9.69 25.82 6.31
CA SER A 59 8.85 25.30 7.39
C SER A 59 9.29 25.84 8.74
N GLY A 60 8.55 26.82 9.26
CA GLY A 60 8.93 27.50 10.50
C GLY A 60 10.29 28.18 10.35
N THR A 61 11.26 27.80 11.18
CA THR A 61 12.63 28.33 11.15
C THR A 61 13.60 27.52 10.26
N GLU A 62 13.11 26.49 9.57
CA GLU A 62 13.94 25.64 8.71
C GLU A 62 13.67 25.91 7.23
N ILE A 63 14.76 26.02 6.47
CA ILE A 63 14.77 26.30 5.03
C ILE A 63 15.40 25.13 4.31
N TYR A 64 14.64 24.47 3.45
CA TYR A 64 15.06 23.29 2.72
C TYR A 64 15.59 23.67 1.35
N ILE A 65 16.79 23.22 1.01
CA ILE A 65 17.45 23.52 -0.26
C ILE A 65 17.62 22.25 -1.10
N GLY A 66 17.65 22.40 -2.42
CA GLY A 66 17.74 21.30 -3.40
C GLY A 66 19.16 20.77 -3.62
N ALA A 67 19.97 20.69 -2.57
CA ALA A 67 21.30 20.08 -2.59
C ALA A 67 21.53 19.28 -1.31
N GLY A 68 22.20 18.15 -1.41
CA GLY A 68 22.46 17.19 -0.33
C GLY A 68 23.86 16.59 -0.37
N ARG A 69 24.02 15.44 0.29
CA ARG A 69 25.31 14.77 0.46
C ARG A 69 25.99 14.42 -0.87
N LEU A 70 25.21 13.96 -1.84
CA LEU A 70 25.74 13.60 -3.16
C LEU A 70 26.08 14.82 -4.02
N ASP A 71 25.61 16.00 -3.61
CA ASP A 71 25.87 17.28 -4.28
C ASP A 71 27.05 18.03 -3.62
N GLY A 72 27.74 17.40 -2.65
CA GLY A 72 28.96 17.94 -2.03
C GLY A 72 28.74 18.81 -0.78
N LEU A 73 27.53 18.86 -0.22
CA LEU A 73 27.26 19.55 1.04
C LEU A 73 27.63 18.71 2.27
N LEU A 74 28.15 19.38 3.30
CA LEU A 74 28.44 18.80 4.61
C LEU A 74 27.50 19.39 5.69
N GLU A 75 27.22 18.61 6.73
CA GLU A 75 26.45 19.11 7.87
C GLU A 75 27.29 20.16 8.59
N GLY A 76 26.71 21.34 8.84
CA GLY A 76 27.41 22.51 9.35
C GLY A 76 27.94 23.46 8.27
N SER A 77 27.94 23.08 6.98
CA SER A 77 28.32 23.99 5.89
C SER A 77 27.41 25.22 5.86
N GLU A 78 28.01 26.38 5.61
CA GLU A 78 27.28 27.62 5.36
C GLU A 78 27.06 27.80 3.85
N VAL A 79 25.84 28.18 3.49
CA VAL A 79 25.42 28.41 2.12
C VAL A 79 24.79 29.80 2.02
N SER A 80 25.06 30.49 0.92
CA SER A 80 24.58 31.86 0.70
C SER A 80 23.28 31.83 -0.09
N VAL A 81 22.27 32.53 0.41
CA VAL A 81 21.03 32.79 -0.33
C VAL A 81 21.22 34.05 -1.17
N MET A 82 21.00 33.92 -2.47
CA MET A 82 21.19 34.95 -3.49
C MET A 82 19.84 35.41 -4.04
N LYS A 83 19.66 36.72 -4.16
CA LYS A 83 18.53 37.34 -4.89
C LYS A 83 19.11 38.28 -5.95
N GLY A 84 19.15 37.80 -7.20
CA GLY A 84 20.03 38.43 -8.20
C GLY A 84 21.49 38.16 -7.84
N ASP A 85 22.31 39.22 -7.78
CA ASP A 85 23.74 39.15 -7.43
C ASP A 85 24.04 39.52 -5.97
N GLU A 86 23.01 39.77 -5.15
CA GLU A 86 23.15 40.15 -3.74
C GLU A 86 22.90 38.96 -2.80
N VAL A 87 23.75 38.80 -1.78
CA VAL A 87 23.57 37.80 -0.70
C VAL A 87 22.54 38.33 0.30
N VAL A 88 21.34 37.75 0.28
CA VAL A 88 20.22 38.17 1.15
C VAL A 88 20.18 37.43 2.49
N GLY A 89 20.94 36.35 2.64
CA GLY A 89 21.08 35.65 3.91
C GLY A 89 22.05 34.48 3.85
N THR A 90 22.46 33.99 5.01
CA THR A 90 23.33 32.82 5.14
C THR A 90 22.58 31.73 5.89
N LEU A 91 22.57 30.53 5.33
CA LEU A 91 21.98 29.35 5.95
C LEU A 91 23.07 28.40 6.37
N ARG A 92 22.88 27.70 7.49
CA ARG A 92 23.73 26.58 7.91
C ARG A 92 23.00 25.28 7.72
N VAL A 93 23.62 24.34 7.01
CA VAL A 93 23.09 23.00 6.80
C VAL A 93 22.98 22.28 8.14
N LYS A 94 21.76 21.96 8.57
CA LYS A 94 21.46 21.28 9.83
C LYS A 94 21.27 19.78 9.65
N PHE A 95 20.72 19.36 8.51
CA PHE A 95 20.50 17.95 8.17
C PHE A 95 20.74 17.72 6.68
N LEU A 96 21.41 16.62 6.34
CA LEU A 96 21.65 16.18 4.97
C LEU A 96 20.86 14.92 4.59
N ALA A 97 20.13 14.99 3.48
CA ALA A 97 19.69 13.84 2.69
C ALA A 97 20.57 13.68 1.44
N SER A 98 20.29 12.71 0.58
CA SER A 98 21.11 12.46 -0.62
C SER A 98 21.16 13.66 -1.57
N HIS A 99 20.02 14.32 -1.83
CA HIS A 99 19.92 15.48 -2.74
C HIS A 99 19.13 16.67 -2.16
N ARG A 100 18.96 16.72 -0.84
CA ARG A 100 18.28 17.81 -0.14
C ARG A 100 18.95 18.04 1.19
N SER A 101 18.85 19.26 1.70
CA SER A 101 19.28 19.58 3.05
C SER A 101 18.29 20.52 3.71
N ALA A 102 18.14 20.36 5.02
CA ALA A 102 17.42 21.29 5.85
C ALA A 102 18.46 22.23 6.47
N CYS A 103 18.27 23.52 6.30
CA CYS A 103 19.16 24.55 6.79
C CYS A 103 18.44 25.44 7.80
N VAL A 104 19.19 26.05 8.71
CA VAL A 104 18.70 27.10 9.61
C VAL A 104 19.33 28.42 9.23
N VAL A 105 18.58 29.52 9.40
CA VAL A 105 19.11 30.84 9.11
C VAL A 105 20.16 31.22 10.15
N VAL A 106 21.36 31.57 9.69
CA VAL A 106 22.44 32.12 10.52
C VAL A 106 22.36 33.65 10.54
N SER A 107 22.09 34.25 9.38
CA SER A 107 21.96 35.70 9.20
C SER A 107 21.02 36.03 8.02
N GLY A 108 20.39 37.21 8.03
CA GLY A 108 19.58 37.72 6.90
C GLY A 108 18.15 37.14 6.78
N ALA A 109 17.48 36.83 7.90
CA ALA A 109 16.22 36.06 7.89
C ALA A 109 14.98 36.72 7.26
N SER A 110 14.97 38.03 7.06
CA SER A 110 13.71 38.78 6.84
C SER A 110 13.11 38.69 5.44
N SER A 111 13.74 38.02 4.47
CA SER A 111 13.25 38.02 3.07
C SER A 111 13.49 36.75 2.26
N ILE A 112 13.81 35.61 2.89
CA ILE A 112 14.08 34.36 2.16
C ILE A 112 12.75 33.73 1.71
N ALA A 113 12.60 33.52 0.41
CA ALA A 113 11.40 32.99 -0.23
C ALA A 113 11.66 31.65 -0.94
N LEU A 114 10.58 30.93 -1.24
CA LEU A 114 10.64 29.74 -2.09
C LEU A 114 11.16 30.13 -3.48
N GLY A 115 12.15 29.39 -3.97
CA GLY A 115 12.77 29.64 -5.28
C GLY A 115 14.02 30.53 -5.25
N ASP A 116 14.37 31.14 -4.11
CA ASP A 116 15.62 31.90 -3.99
C ASP A 116 16.83 30.99 -4.28
N VAL A 117 17.84 31.55 -4.95
CA VAL A 117 19.02 30.80 -5.39
C VAL A 117 19.97 30.60 -4.23
N ILE A 118 20.55 29.42 -4.12
CA ILE A 118 21.50 29.07 -3.07
C ILE A 118 22.83 28.79 -3.74
N GLN A 119 23.89 29.47 -3.29
CA GLN A 119 25.25 29.27 -3.75
C GLN A 119 26.07 28.60 -2.65
N PHE A 120 26.79 27.54 -2.99
CA PHE A 120 27.66 26.81 -2.07
C PHE A 120 28.88 26.24 -2.79
N HIS A 121 29.95 25.98 -2.05
CA HIS A 121 31.15 25.31 -2.55
C HIS A 121 31.14 23.86 -2.08
N SER A 122 31.39 22.91 -2.99
CA SER A 122 31.56 21.52 -2.61
C SER A 122 32.92 21.37 -1.91
N GLN A 123 32.94 20.75 -0.74
CA GLN A 123 34.19 20.50 -0.02
C GLN A 123 34.54 19.01 -0.21
N PRO A 124 35.72 18.66 -0.74
CA PRO A 124 36.14 17.27 -0.82
C PRO A 124 36.22 16.70 0.60
N ALA A 125 35.59 15.54 0.81
CA ALA A 125 35.51 14.92 2.12
C ALA A 125 36.92 14.61 2.65
N SER A 126 37.37 15.35 3.68
CA SER A 126 38.66 15.10 4.31
C SER A 126 38.60 13.79 5.14
N PRO A 127 39.52 12.83 4.93
CA PRO A 127 39.50 11.54 5.62
C PRO A 127 39.54 11.63 7.16
N GLU A 128 40.07 12.72 7.70
CA GLU A 128 40.22 12.94 9.15
C GLU A 128 38.90 13.26 9.89
N MET A 129 37.85 13.73 9.20
CA MET A 129 36.58 14.08 9.84
C MET A 129 35.66 12.87 10.12
N LEU A 130 35.98 11.69 9.56
CA LEU A 130 35.20 10.46 9.82
C LEU A 130 35.39 9.91 11.23
N SER A 131 36.48 10.28 11.92
CA SER A 131 36.81 9.74 13.25
C SER A 131 36.34 10.62 14.41
N ALA A 132 36.15 11.93 14.20
CA ALA A 132 35.80 12.86 15.28
C ALA A 132 34.28 12.97 15.56
N SER A 133 33.42 12.64 14.58
CA SER A 133 31.96 12.72 14.73
C SER A 133 31.35 11.57 15.55
N ALA A 134 32.17 10.57 15.92
CA ALA A 134 31.72 9.40 16.68
C ALA A 134 31.45 9.69 18.18
N VAL A 135 31.92 10.82 18.73
CA VAL A 135 31.91 11.04 20.19
C VAL A 135 30.88 12.08 20.65
N ALA A 136 30.34 12.94 19.77
CA ALA A 136 29.41 14.02 20.16
C ALA A 136 27.91 13.76 19.86
N ALA A 137 27.55 12.59 19.32
CA ALA A 137 26.16 12.23 19.03
C ALA A 137 25.39 11.76 20.28
N ARG A 138 25.24 12.62 21.30
CA ARG A 138 24.29 12.40 22.39
C ARG A 138 22.89 12.88 22.00
N ILE A 139 22.03 11.89 21.78
CA ILE A 139 20.56 11.88 21.89
C ILE A 139 19.79 12.67 20.81
N ARG A 140 19.75 12.14 19.58
CA ARG A 140 18.60 12.27 18.66
C ARG A 140 18.25 10.90 18.05
N PRO A 141 16.99 10.64 17.66
CA PRO A 141 16.54 9.32 17.24
C PRO A 141 17.26 8.87 15.97
N ARG A 142 18.15 7.89 16.11
CA ARG A 142 18.58 7.05 14.99
C ARG A 142 17.30 6.47 14.39
N ARG A 143 16.96 6.87 13.16
CA ARG A 143 16.00 6.13 12.34
C ARG A 143 16.56 4.72 12.17
N MET A 144 15.72 3.70 12.38
CA MET A 144 16.05 2.28 12.23
C MET A 144 16.19 1.89 10.74
N SER A 145 16.82 2.74 9.94
CA SER A 145 17.13 2.51 8.53
C SER A 145 18.64 2.53 8.39
N GLY A 146 19.29 1.50 8.89
CA GLY A 146 20.71 1.25 8.78
C GLY A 146 20.95 -0.25 8.57
N PRO A 147 22.15 -0.65 8.13
CA PRO A 147 22.53 -2.06 8.11
C PRO A 147 22.37 -2.67 9.50
N GLY A 148 21.94 -3.92 9.55
CA GLY A 148 21.59 -4.62 10.78
C GLY A 148 20.16 -5.13 10.78
N LEU A 149 19.75 -5.65 11.92
CA LEU A 149 18.46 -6.30 12.12
C LEU A 149 17.58 -5.38 12.96
N HIS A 150 16.40 -5.08 12.44
CA HIS A 150 15.40 -4.25 13.09
C HIS A 150 14.06 -4.96 13.06
N GLY A 151 13.19 -4.66 14.01
CA GLY A 151 11.96 -5.40 14.07
C GLY A 151 11.00 -4.98 15.16
N ARG A 152 10.01 -5.83 15.35
CA ARG A 152 9.07 -5.74 16.44
C ARG A 152 8.59 -7.10 16.90
N PHE A 153 8.29 -7.17 18.18
CA PHE A 153 7.55 -8.25 18.80
C PHE A 153 6.29 -7.67 19.43
N GLY A 154 5.15 -8.28 19.15
CA GLY A 154 3.85 -7.88 19.66
C GLY A 154 3.19 -9.01 20.43
N THR A 155 2.53 -8.67 21.53
CA THR A 155 1.50 -9.49 22.15
C THR A 155 0.19 -8.75 22.10
N ARG A 156 -0.92 -9.46 21.82
CA ARG A 156 -2.26 -8.88 21.82
C ARG A 156 -3.24 -9.84 22.47
N TYR A 157 -4.28 -9.28 23.03
CA TYR A 157 -5.40 -10.01 23.59
C TYR A 157 -6.70 -9.39 23.11
N MET A 158 -7.58 -10.22 22.55
CA MET A 158 -8.93 -9.82 22.16
C MET A 158 -9.94 -10.67 22.92
N ARG A 159 -11.00 -10.05 23.42
CA ARG A 159 -12.17 -10.74 23.97
C ARG A 159 -13.41 -10.12 23.35
N ALA A 160 -14.34 -10.95 22.91
CA ALA A 160 -15.65 -10.50 22.47
C ALA A 160 -16.74 -11.38 23.09
N THR A 161 -17.82 -10.75 23.55
CA THR A 161 -18.98 -11.43 24.12
C THR A 161 -20.24 -10.82 23.56
N THR A 162 -21.15 -11.65 23.10
CA THR A 162 -22.49 -11.28 22.63
C THR A 162 -23.52 -11.86 23.57
N THR A 163 -24.35 -11.01 24.15
CA THR A 163 -25.45 -11.41 25.04
C THR A 163 -26.77 -10.95 24.44
N THR A 164 -27.73 -11.86 24.31
CA THR A 164 -29.08 -11.55 23.82
C THR A 164 -30.04 -11.49 24.99
N VAL A 165 -30.78 -10.40 25.11
CA VAL A 165 -31.77 -10.18 26.18
C VAL A 165 -33.13 -9.85 25.57
N ASP A 166 -34.18 -10.50 26.06
CA ASP A 166 -35.57 -10.19 25.72
C ASP A 166 -36.42 -10.12 26.99
N GLY A 167 -37.27 -9.09 27.11
CA GLY A 167 -38.09 -8.89 28.31
C GLY A 167 -37.31 -8.83 29.64
N GLY A 168 -36.02 -8.51 29.61
CA GLY A 168 -35.13 -8.54 30.79
C GLY A 168 -34.55 -9.92 31.14
N GLN A 169 -34.83 -10.95 30.36
CA GLN A 169 -34.26 -12.30 30.49
C GLN A 169 -33.12 -12.50 29.49
N GLU A 170 -32.00 -13.05 29.94
CA GLU A 170 -30.91 -13.45 29.04
C GLU A 170 -31.30 -14.72 28.28
N LEU A 171 -31.45 -14.60 26.96
CA LEU A 171 -31.79 -15.71 26.06
C LEU A 171 -30.54 -16.52 25.67
N GLY A 172 -29.36 -15.91 25.75
CA GLY A 172 -28.10 -16.59 25.49
C GLY A 172 -26.89 -15.68 25.53
N SER A 173 -25.73 -16.27 25.78
CA SER A 173 -24.43 -15.60 25.75
C SER A 173 -23.41 -16.47 25.03
N ASN A 174 -22.74 -15.88 24.06
CA ASN A 174 -21.63 -16.49 23.33
C ASN A 174 -20.44 -15.56 23.37
N GLY A 175 -19.22 -16.09 23.27
CA GLY A 175 -18.04 -15.24 23.22
C GLY A 175 -16.78 -16.00 22.89
N PHE A 176 -15.67 -15.26 22.77
CA PHE A 176 -14.36 -15.84 22.63
C PHE A 176 -13.27 -14.98 23.27
N ASN A 177 -12.16 -15.63 23.60
CA ASN A 177 -10.91 -15.00 24.01
C ASN A 177 -9.81 -15.41 23.03
N GLN A 178 -8.97 -14.47 22.64
CA GLN A 178 -7.93 -14.67 21.64
C GLN A 178 -6.61 -13.99 22.02
N PRO A 179 -5.75 -14.65 22.82
CA PRO A 179 -4.34 -14.28 22.90
C PRO A 179 -3.66 -14.47 21.55
N SER A 180 -2.75 -13.56 21.22
CA SER A 180 -1.93 -13.63 20.01
C SER A 180 -0.55 -13.03 20.20
N LEU A 181 0.39 -13.50 19.38
CA LEU A 181 1.73 -12.99 19.28
C LEU A 181 2.05 -12.69 17.82
N ASP A 182 2.83 -11.64 17.57
CA ASP A 182 3.40 -11.37 16.26
C ASP A 182 4.89 -11.03 16.37
N ALA A 183 5.63 -11.42 15.35
CA ALA A 183 6.99 -10.96 15.17
C ALA A 183 7.17 -10.48 13.73
N ARG A 184 7.77 -9.31 13.58
CA ARG A 184 8.22 -8.81 12.29
C ARG A 184 9.68 -8.41 12.40
N ILE A 185 10.53 -9.09 11.63
CA ILE A 185 11.97 -8.87 11.62
C ILE A 185 12.36 -8.54 10.18
N ASN A 186 13.20 -7.53 10.01
CA ASN A 186 13.80 -7.20 8.74
C ASN A 186 15.26 -6.83 8.98
N GLY A 187 16.15 -7.35 8.14
CA GLY A 187 17.55 -6.99 8.19
C GLY A 187 18.13 -6.90 6.80
N ILE A 188 19.03 -5.93 6.63
CA ILE A 188 19.82 -5.72 5.42
C ILE A 188 21.28 -5.58 5.81
N GLY A 189 22.20 -5.94 4.93
CA GLY A 189 23.62 -5.77 5.23
C GLY A 189 24.11 -6.67 6.35
N LEU A 190 23.54 -7.88 6.50
CA LEU A 190 23.75 -8.73 7.67
C LEU A 190 25.23 -9.12 7.79
N GLY A 191 25.87 -8.76 8.92
CA GLY A 191 27.30 -8.98 9.11
C GLY A 191 28.18 -8.25 8.09
N GLY A 192 27.70 -7.15 7.49
CA GLY A 192 28.40 -6.43 6.41
C GLY A 192 28.29 -7.10 5.03
N THR A 193 27.52 -8.18 4.91
CA THR A 193 27.33 -8.90 3.64
C THR A 193 26.16 -8.31 2.84
N PRO A 194 26.07 -8.57 1.53
CA PRO A 194 24.87 -8.25 0.73
C PRO A 194 23.58 -9.00 1.14
N LEU A 195 23.64 -9.88 2.14
CA LEU A 195 22.51 -10.67 2.57
C LEU A 195 21.56 -9.85 3.44
N GLY A 196 20.28 -10.09 3.25
CA GLY A 196 19.20 -9.61 4.08
C GLY A 196 18.20 -10.72 4.36
N LEU A 197 17.36 -10.48 5.36
CA LEU A 197 16.28 -11.38 5.75
C LEU A 197 15.03 -10.58 6.07
N ALA A 198 13.86 -11.16 5.82
CA ALA A 198 12.60 -10.62 6.27
C ALA A 198 11.67 -11.75 6.76
N LEU A 199 11.07 -11.53 7.93
CA LEU A 199 10.18 -12.45 8.62
C LEU A 199 8.94 -11.68 9.09
N ASP A 200 7.74 -12.17 8.80
CA ASP A 200 6.46 -11.73 9.39
C ASP A 200 5.67 -12.99 9.77
N LEU A 201 5.50 -13.20 11.07
CA LEU A 201 4.78 -14.32 11.64
C LEU A 201 3.74 -13.84 12.63
N ARG A 202 2.61 -14.54 12.68
CA ARG A 202 1.51 -14.26 13.60
C ARG A 202 0.94 -15.57 14.11
N THR A 203 0.78 -15.68 15.41
CA THR A 203 0.15 -16.82 16.04
C THR A 203 -1.00 -16.36 16.92
N ARG A 204 -2.08 -17.13 16.94
CA ARG A 204 -3.25 -16.90 17.79
C ARG A 204 -3.77 -18.23 18.32
N GLN A 205 -4.41 -18.16 19.47
CA GLN A 205 -5.28 -19.22 19.97
C GLN A 205 -6.61 -18.58 20.29
N THR A 206 -7.71 -19.15 19.80
CA THR A 206 -9.07 -18.68 20.05
C THR A 206 -9.79 -19.73 20.90
N THR A 207 -10.24 -19.33 22.08
CA THR A 207 -11.13 -20.13 22.93
C THR A 207 -12.52 -19.56 22.83
N SER A 208 -13.42 -20.27 22.17
CA SER A 208 -14.82 -19.88 21.98
C SER A 208 -15.71 -20.61 22.98
N THR A 209 -16.59 -19.86 23.64
CA THR A 209 -17.60 -20.37 24.59
C THR A 209 -18.98 -20.12 24.00
N SER A 210 -19.78 -21.18 23.87
CA SER A 210 -21.18 -21.12 23.46
C SER A 210 -22.03 -22.02 24.34
N ALA A 211 -23.36 -21.96 24.19
CA ALA A 211 -24.29 -22.81 24.95
C ALA A 211 -23.99 -24.33 24.81
N GLY A 212 -23.33 -24.75 23.74
CA GLY A 212 -22.97 -26.15 23.46
C GLY A 212 -21.60 -26.58 24.00
N GLY A 213 -20.81 -25.69 24.61
CA GLY A 213 -19.51 -26.03 25.19
C GLY A 213 -18.39 -25.03 24.84
N THR A 214 -17.16 -25.44 25.12
CA THR A 214 -15.95 -24.66 24.83
C THR A 214 -15.13 -25.32 23.73
N GLN A 215 -14.76 -24.54 22.71
CA GLN A 215 -13.89 -24.98 21.62
C GLN A 215 -12.58 -24.18 21.66
N VAL A 216 -11.46 -24.86 21.41
CA VAL A 216 -10.14 -24.23 21.30
C VAL A 216 -9.61 -24.44 19.89
N ASP A 217 -9.24 -23.36 19.23
CA ASP A 217 -8.64 -23.31 17.90
C ASP A 217 -7.30 -22.58 17.96
N GLY A 218 -6.29 -23.02 17.21
CA GLY A 218 -4.94 -22.46 17.26
C GLY A 218 -4.28 -22.45 15.90
N HIS A 219 -3.71 -21.31 15.52
CA HIS A 219 -3.04 -21.15 14.22
C HIS A 219 -1.77 -20.33 14.34
N THR A 220 -0.76 -20.74 13.57
CA THR A 220 0.45 -19.97 13.30
C THR A 220 0.56 -19.73 11.80
N ARG A 221 0.65 -18.47 11.40
CA ARG A 221 0.68 -18.02 10.02
C ARG A 221 1.99 -17.30 9.75
N VAL A 222 2.72 -17.78 8.75
CA VAL A 222 3.94 -17.15 8.25
C VAL A 222 3.60 -16.41 6.98
N TYR A 223 3.58 -15.07 7.03
CA TYR A 223 3.27 -14.21 5.89
C TYR A 223 4.51 -13.86 5.07
N GLN A 224 5.68 -13.92 5.68
CA GLN A 224 6.95 -13.69 5.01
C GLN A 224 8.05 -14.43 5.76
N ALA A 225 8.93 -15.12 5.05
CA ALA A 225 10.13 -15.77 5.57
C ALA A 225 11.11 -15.93 4.41
N VAL A 226 11.85 -14.87 4.11
CA VAL A 226 12.69 -14.77 2.92
C VAL A 226 14.09 -14.34 3.28
N MET A 227 15.07 -14.98 2.66
CA MET A 227 16.44 -14.49 2.60
C MET A 227 16.68 -13.90 1.22
N PHE A 228 17.36 -12.77 1.14
CA PHE A 228 17.63 -12.11 -0.12
C PHE A 228 19.05 -11.62 -0.20
N TRP A 229 19.60 -11.64 -1.40
CA TRP A 229 20.86 -11.04 -1.75
C TRP A 229 20.58 -9.75 -2.51
N ASN A 230 21.10 -8.63 -2.00
CA ASN A 230 20.94 -7.31 -2.60
C ASN A 230 22.17 -6.46 -2.30
N GLN A 231 23.19 -6.54 -3.16
CA GLN A 231 24.41 -5.76 -3.01
C GLN A 231 24.18 -4.31 -3.44
N PRO A 232 24.49 -3.30 -2.61
CA PRO A 232 24.43 -1.91 -3.01
C PRO A 232 25.23 -1.66 -4.30
N GLY A 233 24.60 -1.04 -5.30
CA GLY A 233 25.21 -0.76 -6.60
C GLY A 233 25.20 -1.93 -7.60
N SER A 234 24.79 -3.13 -7.18
CA SER A 234 24.54 -4.25 -8.10
C SER A 234 23.22 -4.06 -8.85
N SER A 235 23.20 -4.41 -10.14
CA SER A 235 21.96 -4.55 -10.90
C SER A 235 21.23 -5.85 -10.54
N PHE A 236 21.93 -6.88 -10.08
CA PHE A 236 21.31 -8.15 -9.73
C PHE A 236 20.69 -8.13 -8.33
N ARG A 237 19.57 -8.83 -8.16
CA ARG A 237 18.95 -9.17 -6.87
C ARG A 237 18.41 -10.60 -6.93
N ALA A 238 18.56 -11.34 -5.83
CA ALA A 238 17.99 -12.68 -5.70
C ALA A 238 17.30 -12.82 -4.34
N ALA A 239 16.25 -13.62 -4.27
CA ALA A 239 15.53 -13.92 -3.03
C ALA A 239 15.01 -15.35 -3.03
N ALA A 240 15.04 -16.01 -1.87
CA ALA A 240 14.55 -17.36 -1.68
C ALA A 240 13.77 -17.50 -0.37
N GLY A 241 12.67 -18.22 -0.41
CA GLY A 241 11.78 -18.47 0.71
C GLY A 241 10.36 -17.95 0.44
N ARG A 242 9.62 -17.72 1.51
CA ARG A 242 8.24 -17.24 1.46
C ARG A 242 8.18 -15.73 1.25
N GLN A 243 7.67 -15.29 0.10
CA GLN A 243 7.67 -13.89 -0.28
C GLN A 243 6.50 -13.49 -1.19
N TYR A 244 6.26 -12.18 -1.28
CA TYR A 244 5.35 -11.57 -2.24
C TYR A 244 6.12 -11.04 -3.44
N LEU A 245 5.54 -11.16 -4.64
CA LEU A 245 6.12 -10.58 -5.84
C LEU A 245 5.72 -9.10 -5.98
N THR A 246 6.54 -8.18 -5.45
CA THR A 246 6.18 -6.74 -5.44
C THR A 246 6.04 -6.11 -6.82
N ALA A 247 6.71 -6.66 -7.84
CA ALA A 247 6.64 -6.15 -9.21
C ALA A 247 5.32 -6.50 -9.92
N VAL A 248 4.65 -7.56 -9.46
CA VAL A 248 3.46 -8.15 -10.11
C VAL A 248 2.45 -8.50 -9.01
N SER A 249 1.48 -7.61 -8.79
CA SER A 249 0.50 -7.74 -7.69
C SER A 249 -0.50 -8.88 -7.85
N SER A 250 -0.58 -9.50 -9.03
CA SER A 250 -1.51 -10.60 -9.32
C SER A 250 -1.07 -11.93 -8.73
N ILE A 251 0.22 -12.06 -8.39
CA ILE A 251 0.74 -13.26 -7.76
C ILE A 251 0.68 -13.05 -6.26
N GLY A 252 0.06 -14.02 -5.59
CA GLY A 252 -0.04 -14.04 -4.16
C GLY A 252 1.30 -14.31 -3.48
N LEU A 253 1.18 -14.83 -2.27
CA LEU A 253 2.30 -15.34 -1.51
C LEU A 253 2.81 -16.63 -2.14
N PHE A 254 4.12 -16.78 -2.31
CA PHE A 254 4.72 -18.03 -2.79
C PHE A 254 5.96 -18.41 -2.00
N ASP A 255 6.20 -19.71 -1.92
CA ASP A 255 7.39 -20.34 -1.36
C ASP A 255 8.34 -20.70 -2.50
N GLY A 256 9.35 -19.87 -2.74
CA GLY A 256 10.22 -20.09 -3.91
C GLY A 256 11.33 -19.08 -4.09
N ALA A 257 11.82 -19.01 -5.31
CA ALA A 257 12.94 -18.16 -5.71
C ALA A 257 12.49 -17.02 -6.64
N LEU A 258 13.16 -15.89 -6.54
CA LEU A 258 13.02 -14.71 -7.38
C LEU A 258 14.41 -14.22 -7.77
N ALA A 259 14.61 -13.96 -9.05
CA ALA A 259 15.83 -13.34 -9.59
C ALA A 259 15.45 -12.10 -10.41
N GLU A 260 16.17 -11.01 -10.21
CA GLU A 260 15.92 -9.73 -10.85
C GLU A 260 17.21 -9.09 -11.36
N LEU A 261 17.12 -8.49 -12.53
CA LEU A 261 18.15 -7.64 -13.14
C LEU A 261 17.58 -6.23 -13.25
N ASN A 262 18.04 -5.34 -12.38
CA ASN A 262 17.62 -3.96 -12.25
C ASN A 262 18.55 -3.02 -13.01
N GLY A 263 18.06 -2.48 -14.13
CA GLY A 263 18.72 -1.42 -14.87
C GLY A 263 18.24 -0.03 -14.42
N GLY A 264 18.82 1.02 -15.00
CA GLY A 264 18.44 2.40 -14.66
C GLY A 264 17.03 2.81 -15.10
N ARG A 265 16.45 2.11 -16.09
CA ARG A 265 15.12 2.39 -16.65
C ARG A 265 14.27 1.16 -16.92
N ILE A 266 14.89 -0.02 -16.92
CA ILE A 266 14.25 -1.28 -17.25
C ILE A 266 14.76 -2.32 -16.26
N SER A 267 13.83 -3.09 -15.69
CA SER A 267 14.13 -4.27 -14.88
C SER A 267 13.51 -5.50 -15.51
N PHE A 268 14.21 -6.62 -15.40
CA PHE A 268 13.72 -7.95 -15.74
C PHE A 268 13.63 -8.78 -14.48
N GLY A 269 12.58 -9.57 -14.33
CA GLY A 269 12.49 -10.51 -13.21
C GLY A 269 11.86 -11.82 -13.64
N ALA A 270 12.27 -12.89 -12.96
CA ALA A 270 11.70 -14.22 -13.10
C ALA A 270 11.58 -14.86 -11.72
N PHE A 271 10.53 -15.66 -11.53
CA PHE A 271 10.28 -16.35 -10.27
C PHE A 271 9.75 -17.75 -10.55
N ALA A 272 9.93 -18.63 -9.57
CA ALA A 272 9.34 -19.95 -9.53
C ALA A 272 9.17 -20.38 -8.07
N GLY A 273 8.05 -21.02 -7.74
CA GLY A 273 7.78 -21.47 -6.39
C GLY A 273 6.46 -22.21 -6.27
N PHE A 274 6.03 -22.39 -5.02
CA PHE A 274 4.79 -23.08 -4.68
C PHE A 274 3.83 -22.15 -3.94
N GLU A 275 2.53 -22.35 -4.14
CA GLU A 275 1.53 -21.63 -3.37
C GLU A 275 1.37 -22.29 -1.98
N PRO A 276 1.46 -21.53 -0.87
CA PRO A 276 1.19 -22.07 0.45
C PRO A 276 -0.28 -22.48 0.59
N ASP A 277 -0.57 -23.38 1.52
CA ASP A 277 -1.96 -23.78 1.79
C ASP A 277 -2.80 -22.56 2.22
N ILE A 278 -3.90 -22.30 1.53
CA ILE A 278 -4.67 -21.05 1.71
C ILE A 278 -5.31 -20.96 3.10
N ALA A 279 -5.73 -22.10 3.67
CA ALA A 279 -6.42 -22.13 4.97
C ALA A 279 -5.46 -21.96 6.15
N THR A 280 -4.35 -22.68 6.12
CA THR A 280 -3.39 -22.77 7.22
C THR A 280 -2.19 -21.82 7.04
N LEU A 281 -1.92 -21.37 5.81
CA LEU A 281 -0.64 -20.83 5.37
C LEU A 281 0.52 -21.77 5.71
N GLY A 282 0.30 -23.09 5.67
CA GLY A 282 1.36 -24.09 5.70
C GLY A 282 2.16 -24.11 4.40
N PHE A 283 3.30 -24.81 4.39
CA PHE A 283 3.95 -25.14 3.12
C PHE A 283 3.06 -26.14 2.36
N SER A 284 2.88 -25.93 1.06
CA SER A 284 2.19 -26.85 0.17
C SER A 284 2.95 -26.92 -1.15
N SER A 285 3.02 -28.11 -1.74
CA SER A 285 3.60 -28.32 -3.06
C SER A 285 2.56 -28.69 -4.11
N ALA A 286 1.27 -28.52 -3.80
CA ALA A 286 0.18 -28.92 -4.68
C ALA A 286 0.13 -28.04 -5.95
N VAL A 287 0.49 -26.77 -5.79
CA VAL A 287 0.41 -25.75 -6.82
C VAL A 287 1.81 -25.16 -7.04
N HIS A 288 2.21 -25.09 -8.31
CA HIS A 288 3.47 -24.51 -8.75
C HIS A 288 3.20 -23.28 -9.60
N ASP A 289 3.84 -22.17 -9.26
CA ASP A 289 3.74 -20.93 -10.00
C ASP A 289 5.12 -20.55 -10.53
N PHE A 290 5.18 -20.16 -11.80
CA PHE A 290 6.38 -19.58 -12.38
C PHE A 290 6.01 -18.53 -13.42
N GLY A 291 6.93 -17.60 -13.65
CA GLY A 291 6.69 -16.52 -14.59
C GLY A 291 7.84 -15.56 -14.70
N ALA A 292 7.68 -14.62 -15.61
CA ALA A 292 8.65 -13.57 -15.86
C ALA A 292 7.94 -12.26 -16.18
N TYR A 293 8.64 -11.16 -15.94
CA TYR A 293 8.13 -9.83 -16.17
C TYR A 293 9.23 -8.86 -16.58
N VAL A 294 8.81 -7.79 -17.24
CA VAL A 294 9.64 -6.63 -17.59
C VAL A 294 8.96 -5.40 -17.01
N SER A 295 9.73 -4.57 -16.31
CA SER A 295 9.27 -3.31 -15.75
C SER A 295 10.05 -2.15 -16.35
N MET A 296 9.37 -1.19 -16.95
CA MET A 296 9.94 0.09 -17.36
C MET A 296 9.66 1.11 -16.27
N HIS A 297 10.67 1.84 -15.83
CA HIS A 297 10.52 2.84 -14.78
C HIS A 297 11.39 4.07 -15.05
N ASN A 298 11.02 5.19 -14.43
CA ASN A 298 11.88 6.36 -14.45
C ASN A 298 13.15 6.13 -13.63
N ARG A 299 14.20 6.89 -13.93
CA ARG A 299 15.41 6.90 -13.12
C ARG A 299 15.07 7.41 -11.71
N PRO A 300 15.73 6.89 -10.66
CA PRO A 300 15.60 7.46 -9.32
C PRO A 300 15.85 8.98 -9.34
N GLY A 301 15.04 9.75 -8.61
CA GLY A 301 15.22 11.21 -8.46
C GLY A 301 14.35 12.09 -9.37
N THR A 302 13.56 11.54 -10.28
CA THR A 302 12.59 12.32 -11.05
C THR A 302 11.44 12.84 -10.18
N SER A 303 10.89 14.02 -10.50
CA SER A 303 9.73 14.60 -9.79
C SER A 303 8.44 13.79 -9.96
N THR A 304 8.39 12.95 -11.00
CA THR A 304 7.33 11.97 -11.27
C THR A 304 7.92 10.57 -11.24
N VAL A 305 7.42 9.74 -10.33
CA VAL A 305 7.74 8.31 -10.27
C VAL A 305 6.73 7.58 -11.15
N THR A 306 7.22 6.89 -12.17
CA THR A 306 6.38 6.10 -13.08
C THR A 306 6.99 4.71 -13.21
N SER A 307 6.14 3.69 -13.20
CA SER A 307 6.51 2.33 -13.59
C SER A 307 5.40 1.67 -14.41
N ALA A 308 5.78 0.93 -15.44
CA ALA A 308 4.91 0.10 -16.25
C ALA A 308 5.49 -1.31 -16.27
N THR A 309 4.75 -2.30 -15.76
CA THR A 309 5.18 -3.70 -15.72
C THR A 309 4.27 -4.54 -16.60
N ILE A 310 4.87 -5.38 -17.42
CA ILE A 310 4.17 -6.43 -18.16
C ILE A 310 4.79 -7.77 -17.80
N GLY A 311 3.98 -8.80 -17.60
CA GLY A 311 4.48 -10.13 -17.29
C GLY A 311 3.53 -11.23 -17.76
N ALA A 312 4.01 -12.46 -17.66
CA ALA A 312 3.23 -13.66 -17.91
C ALA A 312 3.51 -14.68 -16.82
N VAL A 313 2.45 -15.39 -16.41
CA VAL A 313 2.49 -16.35 -15.31
C VAL A 313 1.77 -17.61 -15.72
N GLY A 314 2.36 -18.75 -15.37
CA GLY A 314 1.74 -20.06 -15.43
C GLY A 314 1.63 -20.64 -14.02
N SER A 315 0.44 -21.13 -13.69
CA SER A 315 0.13 -21.84 -12.46
C SER A 315 -0.32 -23.25 -12.80
N TYR A 316 0.28 -24.25 -12.16
CA TYR A 316 0.08 -25.66 -12.47
C TYR A 316 -0.18 -26.46 -11.20
N GLU A 317 -1.08 -27.43 -11.31
CA GLU A 317 -1.46 -28.30 -10.21
C GLU A 317 -1.48 -29.76 -10.69
N GLY A 318 -0.75 -30.63 -10.00
CA GLY A 318 -0.65 -32.04 -10.42
C GLY A 318 -0.08 -32.23 -11.83
N GLY A 319 0.66 -31.25 -12.36
CA GLY A 319 1.16 -31.22 -13.73
C GLY A 319 0.19 -30.63 -14.78
N GLU A 320 -1.05 -30.35 -14.39
CA GLU A 320 -2.07 -29.76 -15.26
C GLU A 320 -2.11 -28.23 -15.14
N ALA A 321 -2.45 -27.55 -16.22
CA ALA A 321 -2.54 -26.10 -16.24
C ALA A 321 -3.74 -25.61 -15.42
N ARG A 322 -3.45 -24.96 -14.28
CA ARG A 322 -4.46 -24.36 -13.39
C ARG A 322 -4.90 -23.00 -13.91
N ARG A 323 -3.96 -22.10 -14.22
CA ARG A 323 -4.22 -20.74 -14.73
C ARG A 323 -3.00 -20.23 -15.51
N GLU A 324 -3.21 -19.64 -16.67
CA GLU A 324 -2.15 -19.03 -17.49
C GLU A 324 -2.60 -17.62 -17.87
N TRP A 325 -1.86 -16.59 -17.48
CA TRP A 325 -2.32 -15.22 -17.67
C TRP A 325 -1.19 -14.22 -17.89
N GLY A 326 -1.50 -13.19 -18.67
CA GLY A 326 -0.69 -12.00 -18.83
C GLY A 326 -1.13 -10.89 -17.88
N ILE A 327 -0.18 -10.06 -17.45
CA ILE A 327 -0.44 -8.92 -16.57
C ILE A 327 0.11 -7.66 -17.21
N ALA A 328 -0.64 -6.56 -17.10
CA ALA A 328 -0.17 -5.22 -17.35
C ALA A 328 -0.51 -4.34 -16.14
N GLN A 329 0.52 -3.74 -15.54
CA GLN A 329 0.40 -2.84 -14.39
C GLN A 329 1.04 -1.50 -14.72
N PHE A 330 0.39 -0.41 -14.34
CA PHE A 330 0.94 0.94 -14.47
C PHE A 330 0.79 1.71 -13.16
N ASN A 331 1.87 2.35 -12.73
CA ASN A 331 1.91 3.23 -11.58
C ASN A 331 2.46 4.59 -12.03
N MET A 332 1.82 5.68 -11.62
CA MET A 332 2.36 7.02 -11.74
C MET A 332 2.05 7.80 -10.47
N ASN A 333 3.06 8.41 -9.88
CA ASN A 333 2.90 9.21 -8.69
C ASN A 333 3.76 10.48 -8.78
N ASN A 334 3.13 11.64 -8.59
CA ASN A 334 3.77 12.93 -8.44
C ASN A 334 2.99 13.77 -7.41
N ARG A 335 3.36 15.05 -7.25
CA ARG A 335 2.71 15.93 -6.25
C ARG A 335 1.22 16.18 -6.49
N TYR A 336 0.74 15.99 -7.72
CA TYR A 336 -0.62 16.30 -8.16
C TYR A 336 -1.46 15.08 -8.49
N ILE A 337 -0.84 13.98 -8.90
CA ILE A 337 -1.51 12.82 -9.46
C ILE A 337 -0.88 11.57 -8.86
N SER A 338 -1.74 10.68 -8.36
CA SER A 338 -1.43 9.28 -8.10
C SER A 338 -2.38 8.44 -8.95
N LEU A 339 -1.83 7.58 -9.79
CA LEU A 339 -2.55 6.73 -10.73
C LEU A 339 -2.00 5.31 -10.61
N TYR A 340 -2.90 4.35 -10.45
CA TYR A 340 -2.61 2.93 -10.48
C TYR A 340 -3.60 2.22 -11.41
N LEU A 341 -3.10 1.45 -12.36
CA LEU A 341 -3.87 0.65 -13.29
C LEU A 341 -3.37 -0.80 -13.25
N LEU A 342 -4.29 -1.75 -13.33
CA LEU A 342 -4.02 -3.18 -13.42
C LEU A 342 -4.98 -3.81 -14.42
N GLN A 343 -4.44 -4.64 -15.30
CA GLN A 343 -5.17 -5.51 -16.21
C GLN A 343 -4.56 -6.91 -16.17
N GLU A 344 -5.39 -7.94 -16.02
CA GLU A 344 -5.01 -9.33 -16.25
C GLU A 344 -5.78 -9.88 -17.47
N LEU A 345 -5.08 -10.65 -18.28
CA LEU A 345 -5.60 -11.32 -19.47
C LEU A 345 -5.34 -12.81 -19.31
N ASP A 346 -6.38 -13.59 -19.03
CA ASP A 346 -6.28 -15.04 -18.92
C ASP A 346 -6.33 -15.70 -20.28
N TYR A 347 -5.49 -16.72 -20.46
CA TYR A 347 -5.52 -17.64 -21.57
C TYR A 347 -6.12 -18.97 -21.12
N TYR A 348 -7.20 -19.38 -21.78
CA TYR A 348 -7.86 -20.65 -21.54
C TYR A 348 -7.47 -21.66 -22.62
N ARG A 349 -6.93 -22.80 -22.18
CA ARG A 349 -6.63 -23.94 -23.05
C ARG A 349 -7.93 -24.55 -23.61
N PRO A 350 -7.88 -25.26 -24.76
CA PRO A 350 -9.07 -25.77 -25.43
C PRO A 350 -10.03 -26.58 -24.56
N TRP A 351 -9.51 -27.41 -23.64
CA TRP A 351 -10.36 -28.20 -22.74
C TRP A 351 -11.19 -27.35 -21.76
N LYS A 352 -10.80 -26.10 -21.48
CA LYS A 352 -11.56 -25.13 -20.68
C LYS A 352 -12.63 -24.37 -21.49
N LEU A 353 -12.65 -24.57 -22.80
CA LEU A 353 -13.66 -24.00 -23.70
C LEU A 353 -14.81 -24.99 -23.97
N GLU A 354 -14.74 -26.18 -23.39
CA GLU A 354 -15.71 -27.27 -23.57
C GLU A 354 -16.29 -27.68 -22.21
N GLY A 355 -17.62 -27.82 -22.11
CA GLY A 355 -18.31 -28.25 -20.90
C GLY A 355 -19.20 -27.19 -20.23
N PRO A 356 -19.85 -27.53 -19.10
CA PRO A 356 -20.86 -26.67 -18.45
C PRO A 356 -20.30 -25.36 -17.86
N ASN A 357 -18.98 -25.29 -17.63
CA ASN A 357 -18.27 -24.11 -17.11
C ASN A 357 -17.33 -23.50 -18.18
N ALA A 358 -17.59 -23.75 -19.46
CA ALA A 358 -16.74 -23.28 -20.54
C ALA A 358 -16.69 -21.75 -20.60
N GLU A 359 -15.48 -21.21 -20.73
CA GLU A 359 -15.30 -19.79 -21.00
C GLU A 359 -15.65 -19.47 -22.46
N GLN A 360 -16.22 -18.29 -22.69
CA GLN A 360 -16.71 -17.90 -24.02
C GLN A 360 -15.58 -17.65 -25.03
N SER A 361 -14.35 -17.49 -24.57
CA SER A 361 -13.19 -17.11 -25.38
C SER A 361 -11.90 -17.70 -24.81
N ALA A 362 -10.97 -18.05 -25.70
CA ALA A 362 -9.63 -18.49 -25.34
C ALA A 362 -8.81 -17.40 -24.63
N ILE A 363 -9.19 -16.12 -24.78
CA ILE A 363 -8.58 -14.99 -24.07
C ILE A 363 -9.69 -14.17 -23.42
N SER A 364 -9.54 -13.88 -22.13
CA SER A 364 -10.50 -13.06 -21.37
C SER A 364 -9.82 -12.02 -20.49
N ALA A 365 -10.39 -10.82 -20.45
CA ALA A 365 -10.03 -9.78 -19.51
C ALA A 365 -10.72 -10.05 -18.16
N THR A 366 -10.00 -10.69 -17.24
CA THR A 366 -10.52 -11.22 -15.97
C THR A 366 -10.41 -10.24 -14.80
N SER A 367 -9.36 -9.43 -14.78
CA SER A 367 -9.08 -8.54 -13.65
C SER A 367 -8.79 -7.14 -14.17
N GLN A 368 -9.62 -6.17 -13.82
CA GLN A 368 -9.38 -4.76 -14.15
C GLN A 368 -9.48 -3.92 -12.89
N PHE A 369 -8.49 -3.07 -12.65
CA PHE A 369 -8.54 -2.13 -11.54
C PHE A 369 -7.89 -0.81 -11.93
N ALA A 370 -8.53 0.28 -11.53
CA ALA A 370 -8.00 1.62 -11.66
C ALA A 370 -8.24 2.42 -10.39
N ASN A 371 -7.21 3.09 -9.91
CA ASN A 371 -7.28 4.06 -8.83
C ASN A 371 -6.62 5.35 -9.29
N VAL A 372 -7.34 6.46 -9.16
CA VAL A 372 -6.88 7.80 -9.52
C VAL A 372 -7.09 8.71 -8.32
N SER A 373 -6.06 9.46 -7.95
CA SER A 373 -6.14 10.54 -6.97
C SER A 373 -5.49 11.79 -7.55
N LEU A 374 -6.27 12.86 -7.66
CA LEU A 374 -5.85 14.17 -8.12
C LEU A 374 -5.83 15.13 -6.92
N ARG A 375 -4.71 15.80 -6.70
CA ARG A 375 -4.50 16.82 -5.66
C ARG A 375 -4.07 18.13 -6.30
N PRO A 376 -4.96 18.83 -7.03
CA PRO A 376 -4.59 20.06 -7.73
C PRO A 376 -4.05 21.14 -6.79
N THR A 377 -4.51 21.14 -5.53
CA THR A 377 -4.02 22.02 -4.47
C THR A 377 -3.78 21.21 -3.19
N ARG A 378 -3.12 21.82 -2.19
CA ARG A 378 -2.90 21.18 -0.87
C ARG A 378 -4.20 20.95 -0.07
N TRP A 379 -5.27 21.66 -0.43
CA TRP A 379 -6.53 21.64 0.31
C TRP A 379 -7.63 20.89 -0.42
N LEU A 380 -7.42 20.47 -1.66
CA LEU A 380 -8.40 19.74 -2.46
C LEU A 380 -7.79 18.42 -2.96
N ALA A 381 -8.45 17.32 -2.66
CA ALA A 381 -8.18 16.02 -3.25
C ALA A 381 -9.45 15.46 -3.89
N ILE A 382 -9.31 14.85 -5.06
CA ILE A 382 -10.37 14.15 -5.79
C ILE A 382 -9.88 12.73 -6.01
N ASN A 383 -10.72 11.74 -5.71
CA ASN A 383 -10.39 10.33 -5.91
C ASN A 383 -11.42 9.66 -6.80
N GLY A 384 -10.98 8.68 -7.57
CA GLY A 384 -11.79 7.82 -8.41
C GLY A 384 -11.27 6.39 -8.35
N THR A 385 -12.17 5.42 -8.28
CA THR A 385 -11.84 4.00 -8.27
C THR A 385 -12.76 3.24 -9.20
N TYR A 386 -12.19 2.30 -9.93
CA TYR A 386 -12.91 1.32 -10.72
C TYR A 386 -12.32 -0.05 -10.41
N ASP A 387 -13.17 -1.00 -10.07
CA ASP A 387 -12.79 -2.37 -9.74
C ASP A 387 -13.73 -3.28 -10.52
N LYS A 388 -13.19 -4.08 -11.43
CA LYS A 388 -13.90 -5.15 -12.13
C LYS A 388 -13.08 -6.43 -12.05
N ARG A 389 -12.48 -6.68 -10.89
CA ARG A 389 -11.74 -7.91 -10.64
C ARG A 389 -12.73 -9.04 -10.33
N ARG A 390 -12.62 -10.14 -11.09
CA ARG A 390 -13.36 -11.39 -10.86
C ARG A 390 -12.40 -12.49 -10.40
N SER A 391 -12.90 -13.47 -9.66
CA SER A 391 -12.18 -14.69 -9.35
C SER A 391 -12.13 -15.54 -10.60
N VAL A 392 -10.96 -16.08 -10.93
CA VAL A 392 -10.80 -16.92 -12.11
C VAL A 392 -10.98 -18.36 -11.69
N PRO A 393 -11.91 -19.12 -12.31
CA PRO A 393 -12.10 -20.52 -12.00
C PRO A 393 -10.80 -21.32 -12.20
N THR A 394 -10.31 -21.94 -11.13
CA THR A 394 -9.17 -22.86 -11.18
C THR A 394 -9.62 -24.32 -11.36
N LEU A 395 -8.67 -25.25 -11.54
CA LEU A 395 -8.95 -26.68 -11.79
C LEU A 395 -9.83 -27.34 -10.70
N ARG A 396 -9.83 -26.81 -9.49
CA ARG A 396 -10.64 -27.28 -8.35
C ARG A 396 -11.91 -26.45 -8.11
N ASP A 397 -12.05 -25.31 -8.78
CA ASP A 397 -13.14 -24.39 -8.48
C ASP A 397 -14.36 -24.73 -9.33
N PHE A 398 -15.43 -25.07 -8.63
CA PHE A 398 -16.77 -24.98 -9.21
C PHE A 398 -17.31 -23.60 -8.86
N THR A 399 -17.85 -22.89 -9.86
CA THR A 399 -18.64 -21.70 -9.60
C THR A 399 -19.78 -22.09 -8.67
N ASN A 400 -19.69 -21.62 -7.43
CA ASN A 400 -20.70 -21.83 -6.41
C ASN A 400 -21.27 -20.46 -6.00
N PRO A 401 -22.44 -20.42 -5.34
CA PRO A 401 -23.05 -19.16 -4.95
C PRO A 401 -22.16 -18.25 -4.09
N GLU A 402 -21.17 -18.82 -3.39
CA GLU A 402 -20.18 -18.09 -2.60
C GLU A 402 -19.11 -17.41 -3.48
N THR A 403 -18.59 -18.09 -4.50
CA THR A 403 -17.66 -17.48 -5.47
C THR A 403 -18.35 -16.42 -6.32
N GLU A 404 -19.60 -16.67 -6.73
CA GLU A 404 -20.41 -15.66 -7.40
C GLU A 404 -20.65 -14.44 -6.51
N PHE A 405 -20.92 -14.63 -5.21
CA PHE A 405 -21.09 -13.55 -4.24
C PHE A 405 -19.80 -12.73 -4.01
N ASP A 406 -18.64 -13.37 -3.93
CA ASP A 406 -17.36 -12.68 -3.72
C ASP A 406 -16.95 -11.84 -4.94
N ASP A 407 -17.14 -12.38 -6.14
CA ASP A 407 -16.94 -11.64 -7.40
C ASP A 407 -17.91 -10.50 -7.52
N ALA A 408 -19.13 -10.76 -7.11
CA ALA A 408 -20.20 -9.81 -7.07
C ALA A 408 -19.90 -8.60 -6.16
N TYR A 409 -19.31 -8.86 -5.00
CA TYR A 409 -19.01 -7.83 -4.01
C TYR A 409 -17.86 -6.92 -4.42
N ARG A 410 -16.89 -7.43 -5.20
CA ARG A 410 -15.67 -6.70 -5.60
C ARG A 410 -15.88 -5.73 -6.76
N GLN A 411 -16.86 -5.99 -7.61
CA GLN A 411 -17.07 -5.19 -8.81
C GLN A 411 -17.83 -3.90 -8.51
N GLY A 412 -17.26 -2.76 -8.88
CA GLY A 412 -17.88 -1.47 -8.67
C GLY A 412 -17.01 -0.29 -9.04
N TYR A 413 -17.55 0.88 -8.81
CA TYR A 413 -16.86 2.14 -9.03
C TYR A 413 -17.22 3.13 -7.93
N GLY A 414 -16.38 4.12 -7.75
CA GLY A 414 -16.56 5.12 -6.72
C GLY A 414 -15.73 6.34 -6.99
N GLY A 415 -16.11 7.42 -6.32
CA GLY A 415 -15.40 8.68 -6.41
C GLY A 415 -15.66 9.52 -5.18
N GLY A 416 -14.76 10.46 -4.90
CA GLY A 416 -14.88 11.30 -3.73
C GLY A 416 -14.10 12.59 -3.87
N VAL A 417 -14.46 13.53 -3.01
CA VAL A 417 -13.80 14.83 -2.89
C VAL A 417 -13.51 15.06 -1.42
N GLN A 418 -12.28 15.47 -1.13
CA GLN A 418 -11.84 15.83 0.19
C GLN A 418 -11.26 17.25 0.19
N LEU A 419 -11.69 18.02 1.18
CA LEU A 419 -11.23 19.35 1.51
C LEU A 419 -10.44 19.29 2.82
N THR A 420 -9.19 19.75 2.81
CA THR A 420 -8.31 19.74 3.99
C THR A 420 -7.74 21.14 4.22
N GLY A 421 -8.25 21.81 5.25
CA GLY A 421 -7.67 23.03 5.81
C GLY A 421 -6.62 22.74 6.87
N GLN A 422 -6.18 23.79 7.57
CA GLN A 422 -5.19 23.62 8.67
C GLN A 422 -5.77 22.93 9.90
N GLN A 423 -7.03 23.24 10.22
CA GLN A 423 -7.74 22.70 11.38
C GLN A 423 -9.02 21.97 10.95
N VAL A 424 -9.73 22.48 9.96
CA VAL A 424 -10.98 21.90 9.46
C VAL A 424 -10.71 20.99 8.27
N TYR A 425 -11.41 19.88 8.20
CA TYR A 425 -11.47 19.04 7.01
C TYR A 425 -12.90 18.57 6.77
N GLY A 426 -13.19 18.22 5.52
CA GLY A 426 -14.48 17.70 5.13
C GLY A 426 -14.41 16.99 3.80
N GLY A 427 -15.39 16.18 3.48
CA GLY A 427 -15.42 15.50 2.20
C GLY A 427 -16.60 14.58 2.06
N GLY A 428 -16.82 14.12 0.84
CA GLY A 428 -17.81 13.10 0.55
C GLY A 428 -17.28 12.10 -0.45
N ASP A 429 -17.72 10.86 -0.31
CA ASP A 429 -17.45 9.77 -1.23
C ASP A 429 -18.75 9.07 -1.61
N TRP A 430 -18.78 8.60 -2.84
CA TRP A 430 -19.83 7.79 -3.40
C TRP A 430 -19.23 6.48 -3.91
N ARG A 431 -19.91 5.38 -3.64
CA ARG A 431 -19.53 4.06 -4.13
C ARG A 431 -20.76 3.33 -4.65
N ARG A 432 -20.59 2.65 -5.79
CA ARG A 432 -21.54 1.68 -6.32
C ARG A 432 -20.87 0.33 -6.49
N SER A 433 -21.42 -0.71 -5.87
CA SER A 433 -21.14 -2.10 -6.19
C SER A 433 -22.16 -2.58 -7.22
N THR A 434 -21.71 -3.32 -8.24
CA THR A 434 -22.54 -3.77 -9.36
C THR A 434 -22.47 -5.26 -9.60
N GLY A 435 -21.60 -5.99 -8.90
CA GLY A 435 -21.45 -7.41 -9.17
C GLY A 435 -22.48 -8.29 -8.45
N GLY A 436 -23.12 -7.80 -7.38
CA GLY A 436 -24.13 -8.50 -6.54
C GLY A 436 -25.06 -9.47 -7.27
N SER A 437 -25.08 -10.76 -6.90
CA SER A 437 -26.19 -11.66 -7.26
C SER A 437 -27.53 -11.18 -6.65
N SER A 438 -27.44 -10.47 -5.52
CA SER A 438 -28.56 -9.75 -4.88
C SER A 438 -28.86 -8.37 -5.51
N GLY A 439 -28.10 -7.93 -6.52
CA GLY A 439 -28.27 -6.65 -7.21
C GLY A 439 -27.22 -5.59 -6.84
N GLY A 440 -27.48 -4.33 -7.21
CA GLY A 440 -26.54 -3.24 -6.96
C GLY A 440 -26.57 -2.76 -5.51
N ALA A 441 -25.46 -2.20 -5.04
CA ALA A 441 -25.41 -1.46 -3.79
C ALA A 441 -24.84 -0.06 -4.03
N ASN A 442 -25.50 0.97 -3.52
CA ASN A 442 -25.00 2.35 -3.58
C ASN A 442 -24.78 2.86 -2.16
N SER A 443 -23.70 3.59 -1.94
CA SER A 443 -23.48 4.32 -0.70
C SER A 443 -22.93 5.71 -0.96
N PHE A 444 -23.35 6.65 -0.12
CA PHE A 444 -22.84 8.01 -0.06
C PHE A 444 -22.39 8.28 1.37
N THR A 445 -21.14 8.67 1.55
CA THR A 445 -20.57 9.03 2.84
C THR A 445 -20.17 10.49 2.81
N SER A 446 -20.46 11.20 3.89
CA SER A 446 -19.99 12.55 4.15
C SER A 446 -19.25 12.58 5.48
N THR A 447 -18.13 13.30 5.53
CA THR A 447 -17.32 13.47 6.74
C THR A 447 -17.01 14.94 6.93
N LEU A 448 -17.04 15.38 8.18
CA LEU A 448 -16.66 16.73 8.59
C LEU A 448 -15.90 16.63 9.91
N GLY A 449 -14.86 17.44 10.07
CA GLY A 449 -14.12 17.46 11.31
C GLY A 449 -13.25 18.68 11.50
N VAL A 450 -12.85 18.89 12.74
CA VAL A 450 -11.93 19.93 13.16
C VAL A 450 -10.91 19.32 14.11
N ASN A 451 -9.64 19.59 13.89
CA ASN A 451 -8.53 19.08 14.67
C ASN A 451 -7.77 20.22 15.34
N ARG A 452 -7.07 19.92 16.44
CA ARG A 452 -6.18 20.87 17.13
C ARG A 452 -6.89 22.14 17.61
N ILE A 453 -8.09 21.97 18.18
CA ILE A 453 -8.91 23.07 18.72
C ILE A 453 -8.23 23.69 19.96
N THR A 454 -7.48 22.88 20.72
CA THR A 454 -6.86 23.27 21.99
C THR A 454 -5.38 22.88 22.03
N LYS A 455 -4.68 23.28 23.11
CA LYS A 455 -3.29 22.88 23.39
C LYS A 455 -3.11 21.37 23.59
N PHE A 456 -4.19 20.64 23.88
CA PHE A 456 -4.21 19.18 23.99
C PHE A 456 -4.58 18.51 22.66
N ASN A 457 -4.44 19.21 21.55
CA ASN A 457 -4.80 18.77 20.20
C ASN A 457 -6.22 18.20 20.08
N VAL A 458 -7.19 18.68 20.86
CA VAL A 458 -8.57 18.17 20.82
C VAL A 458 -9.11 18.21 19.39
N GLY A 459 -9.65 17.08 18.94
CA GLY A 459 -10.28 16.92 17.64
C GLY A 459 -11.72 16.42 17.75
N LEU A 460 -12.57 16.87 16.85
CA LEU A 460 -13.96 16.48 16.72
C LEU A 460 -14.23 16.10 15.27
N SER A 461 -14.90 14.98 15.05
CA SER A 461 -15.34 14.60 13.71
C SER A 461 -16.68 13.90 13.72
N ALA A 462 -17.42 14.07 12.64
CA ALA A 462 -18.68 13.42 12.39
C ALA A 462 -18.68 12.80 11.00
N ARG A 463 -19.36 11.67 10.88
CA ARG A 463 -19.58 10.94 9.63
C ARG A 463 -21.06 10.60 9.50
N ALA A 464 -21.58 10.78 8.30
CA ALA A 464 -22.90 10.29 7.91
C ALA A 464 -22.73 9.43 6.65
N THR A 465 -23.34 8.25 6.63
CA THR A 465 -23.36 7.35 5.48
C THR A 465 -24.80 6.93 5.20
N TRP A 466 -25.23 7.09 3.95
CA TRP A 466 -26.50 6.56 3.45
C TRP A 466 -26.17 5.43 2.49
N TYR A 467 -26.90 4.32 2.58
CA TYR A 467 -26.72 3.20 1.68
C TYR A 467 -28.05 2.59 1.27
N GLN A 468 -28.06 2.04 0.07
CA GLN A 468 -29.18 1.29 -0.49
C GLN A 468 -28.62 0.04 -1.15
N ASN A 469 -29.16 -1.11 -0.77
CA ASN A 469 -28.84 -2.40 -1.34
C ASN A 469 -30.10 -2.95 -2.01
N ASP A 470 -29.95 -3.41 -3.24
CA ASP A 470 -30.96 -4.24 -3.87
C ASP A 470 -30.99 -5.60 -3.15
N VAL A 471 -32.19 -6.15 -2.97
CA VAL A 471 -32.37 -7.51 -2.48
C VAL A 471 -33.40 -8.22 -3.34
N PHE A 472 -32.97 -9.31 -3.98
CA PHE A 472 -33.87 -10.20 -4.70
C PHE A 472 -34.49 -11.20 -3.72
N SER A 473 -35.82 -11.24 -3.66
CA SER A 473 -36.55 -12.34 -3.04
C SER A 473 -36.59 -13.51 -4.04
N ALA A 474 -36.23 -14.72 -3.58
CA ALA A 474 -36.31 -15.94 -4.37
C ALA A 474 -37.75 -16.43 -4.58
N ASP A 475 -38.74 -15.78 -3.95
CA ASP A 475 -40.13 -16.12 -4.10
C ASP A 475 -40.73 -15.44 -5.34
N THR A 476 -41.49 -16.23 -6.10
CA THR A 476 -41.94 -16.14 -7.51
C THR A 476 -42.67 -14.87 -7.98
N THR A 477 -42.60 -13.76 -7.26
CA THR A 477 -43.13 -12.46 -7.67
C THR A 477 -41.98 -11.44 -7.72
N VAL A 478 -41.54 -11.08 -8.92
CA VAL A 478 -40.40 -10.17 -9.19
C VAL A 478 -40.69 -8.76 -8.65
N SER A 479 -40.52 -8.58 -7.34
CA SER A 479 -40.44 -7.27 -6.70
C SER A 479 -39.03 -7.12 -6.16
N VAL A 480 -38.25 -6.21 -6.76
CA VAL A 480 -36.96 -5.81 -6.19
C VAL A 480 -37.26 -5.10 -4.89
N MET A 481 -36.90 -5.74 -3.78
CA MET A 481 -36.96 -5.09 -2.48
C MET A 481 -35.66 -4.32 -2.28
N HIS A 482 -35.73 -3.16 -1.62
CA HIS A 482 -34.54 -2.38 -1.31
C HIS A 482 -34.36 -2.37 0.20
N THR A 483 -33.15 -2.72 0.65
CA THR A 483 -32.72 -2.41 2.01
C THR A 483 -32.10 -1.02 1.98
N SER A 484 -32.63 -0.10 2.76
CA SER A 484 -32.09 1.25 2.88
C SER A 484 -31.61 1.49 4.29
N GLY A 485 -30.48 2.17 4.44
CA GLY A 485 -29.90 2.41 5.75
C GLY A 485 -29.14 3.71 5.87
N GLN A 486 -29.06 4.16 7.11
CA GLN A 486 -28.37 5.38 7.50
C GLN A 486 -27.45 5.05 8.67
N LEU A 487 -26.24 5.58 8.62
CA LEU A 487 -25.23 5.46 9.65
C LEU A 487 -24.72 6.84 10.01
N TYR A 488 -24.74 7.16 11.29
CA TYR A 488 -24.18 8.39 11.85
C TYR A 488 -23.15 8.01 12.91
N SER A 489 -21.97 8.63 12.87
CA SER A 489 -20.98 8.47 13.92
C SER A 489 -20.27 9.78 14.25
N GLY A 490 -19.86 9.89 15.50
CA GLY A 490 -19.06 10.98 16.03
C GLY A 490 -17.80 10.43 16.69
N ARG A 491 -16.72 11.22 16.65
CA ARG A 491 -15.46 10.93 17.32
C ARG A 491 -14.92 12.19 17.99
N LEU A 492 -14.47 12.05 19.22
CA LEU A 492 -13.71 13.02 19.99
C LEU A 492 -12.32 12.45 20.25
N SER A 493 -11.28 13.15 19.81
CA SER A 493 -9.88 12.79 20.03
C SER A 493 -9.18 13.80 20.92
N ILE A 494 -8.21 13.35 21.72
CA ILE A 494 -7.39 14.21 22.57
C ILE A 494 -5.98 13.65 22.75
N ASP A 495 -4.98 14.54 22.68
CA ASP A 495 -3.59 14.26 23.02
C ASP A 495 -3.24 14.99 24.32
N PRO A 496 -3.55 14.43 25.50
CA PRO A 496 -3.34 15.12 26.77
C PRO A 496 -1.84 15.40 27.02
N PHE A 497 -0.97 14.53 26.51
CA PHE A 497 0.49 14.70 26.49
C PHE A 497 1.08 13.90 25.33
N GLY A 498 2.24 14.33 24.81
CA GLY A 498 2.82 13.85 23.55
C GLY A 498 2.83 12.33 23.26
N PRO A 499 3.04 11.43 24.25
CA PRO A 499 3.00 9.99 24.00
C PRO A 499 1.61 9.35 24.02
N ILE A 500 0.57 10.01 24.55
CA ILE A 500 -0.78 9.43 24.69
C ILE A 500 -1.75 10.05 23.70
N HIS A 501 -2.52 9.19 23.04
CA HIS A 501 -3.67 9.53 22.23
C HIS A 501 -4.90 8.81 22.80
N LEU A 502 -5.99 9.55 23.00
CA LEU A 502 -7.27 8.99 23.42
C LEU A 502 -8.35 9.33 22.40
N ASP A 503 -9.20 8.37 22.10
CA ASP A 503 -10.37 8.54 21.27
C ASP A 503 -11.62 8.02 21.96
N LEU A 504 -12.69 8.78 21.82
CA LEU A 504 -14.06 8.38 22.14
C LEU A 504 -14.83 8.37 20.84
N SER A 505 -15.52 7.27 20.55
CA SER A 505 -16.38 7.15 19.39
C SER A 505 -17.78 6.70 19.79
N ALA A 506 -18.78 7.17 19.06
CA ALA A 506 -20.16 6.72 19.23
C ALA A 506 -20.90 6.80 17.91
N GLY A 507 -21.96 6.02 17.75
CA GLY A 507 -22.78 6.08 16.56
C GLY A 507 -24.10 5.34 16.65
N LEU A 508 -24.87 5.54 15.58
CA LEU A 508 -26.19 4.99 15.36
C LEU A 508 -26.25 4.50 13.91
N ARG A 509 -26.78 3.29 13.72
CA ARG A 509 -27.19 2.77 12.41
C ARG A 509 -28.67 2.42 12.47
N GLN A 510 -29.40 2.84 11.45
CA GLN A 510 -30.80 2.48 11.22
C GLN A 510 -30.90 1.85 9.84
N GLU A 511 -31.54 0.71 9.77
CA GLU A 511 -31.70 -0.05 8.53
C GLU A 511 -33.14 -0.51 8.41
N ASP A 512 -33.78 -0.16 7.29
CA ASP A 512 -35.08 -0.67 6.90
C ASP A 512 -34.85 -1.83 5.94
N ASN A 513 -35.04 -3.04 6.48
CA ASN A 513 -34.87 -4.28 5.73
C ASN A 513 -36.23 -4.98 5.63
N PRO A 514 -36.86 -4.99 4.44
CA PRO A 514 -38.21 -5.55 4.26
C PRO A 514 -38.27 -7.07 4.48
N ILE A 515 -37.13 -7.77 4.46
CA ILE A 515 -37.03 -9.22 4.70
C ILE A 515 -36.92 -9.52 6.20
N ALA A 516 -36.28 -8.63 6.98
CA ALA A 516 -36.05 -8.83 8.41
C ALA A 516 -37.25 -8.44 9.30
N ALA A 517 -38.44 -8.22 8.72
CA ALA A 517 -39.67 -7.86 9.41
C ALA A 517 -39.52 -6.67 10.38
N GLY A 518 -38.85 -5.59 9.96
CA GLY A 518 -38.87 -4.32 10.68
C GLY A 518 -37.60 -3.48 10.58
N LEU A 519 -37.67 -2.29 11.19
CA LEU A 519 -36.55 -1.35 11.33
C LEU A 519 -35.51 -1.92 12.31
N GLN A 520 -34.32 -2.23 11.81
CA GLN A 520 -33.17 -2.59 12.64
C GLN A 520 -32.46 -1.33 13.11
N LYS A 521 -32.19 -1.26 14.41
CA LYS A 521 -31.45 -0.16 15.03
C LYS A 521 -30.22 -0.70 15.75
N SER A 522 -29.07 -0.14 15.45
CA SER A 522 -27.81 -0.43 16.13
C SER A 522 -27.25 0.84 16.75
N THR A 523 -26.78 0.77 17.97
CA THR A 523 -26.06 1.87 18.64
C THR A 523 -24.75 1.35 19.18
N TRP A 524 -23.69 2.15 19.10
CA TRP A 524 -22.42 1.76 19.68
C TRP A 524 -21.68 2.94 20.29
N TYR A 525 -20.77 2.62 21.18
CA TYR A 525 -19.78 3.53 21.71
C TYR A 525 -18.49 2.78 22.00
N GLY A 526 -17.37 3.46 21.84
CA GLY A 526 -16.06 2.90 22.06
C GLY A 526 -15.07 3.91 22.61
N VAL A 527 -14.03 3.38 23.25
CA VAL A 527 -12.89 4.11 23.78
C VAL A 527 -11.64 3.45 23.27
N ASP A 528 -10.77 4.23 22.63
CA ASP A 528 -9.44 3.79 22.22
C ASP A 528 -8.38 4.62 22.95
N ALA A 529 -7.29 3.97 23.34
CA ALA A 529 -6.16 4.61 24.00
C ALA A 529 -4.86 4.02 23.46
N ASP A 530 -4.04 4.87 22.87
CA ASP A 530 -2.72 4.52 22.35
C ASP A 530 -1.63 5.25 23.14
N MET A 531 -0.54 4.55 23.43
CA MET A 531 0.59 5.12 24.16
C MET A 531 1.93 4.71 23.54
N ASN A 532 2.79 5.68 23.27
CA ASN A 532 4.19 5.45 22.90
C ASN A 532 5.11 5.66 24.12
N LEU A 533 5.67 4.59 24.66
CA LEU A 533 6.61 4.63 25.78
C LEU A 533 8.05 4.63 25.27
N GLY A 534 8.69 5.78 25.34
CA GLY A 534 10.02 5.98 24.78
C GLY A 534 10.02 5.82 23.25
N ARG A 535 11.01 5.11 22.70
CA ARG A 535 11.14 4.87 21.25
C ARG A 535 10.84 3.42 20.83
N ALA A 536 10.69 2.54 21.80
CA ALA A 536 10.65 1.10 21.58
C ALA A 536 9.27 0.52 21.87
N TRP A 537 8.50 1.08 22.79
CA TRP A 537 7.25 0.47 23.24
C TRP A 537 6.04 1.22 22.70
N PHE A 538 5.09 0.47 22.18
CA PHE A 538 3.76 0.94 21.78
C PHE A 538 2.71 0.08 22.49
N MET A 539 1.77 0.73 23.16
CA MET A 539 0.62 0.11 23.78
C MET A 539 -0.64 0.60 23.09
N SER A 540 -1.61 -0.29 22.89
CA SER A 540 -2.95 0.10 22.43
C SER A 540 -4.01 -0.64 23.22
N PHE A 541 -5.11 0.05 23.47
CA PHE A 541 -6.27 -0.43 24.21
C PHE A 541 -7.53 0.04 23.51
N SER A 542 -8.51 -0.84 23.37
CA SER A 542 -9.79 -0.52 22.73
C SER A 542 -10.90 -1.29 23.43
N VAL A 543 -11.98 -0.58 23.75
CA VAL A 543 -13.23 -1.18 24.24
C VAL A 543 -14.36 -0.66 23.37
N LEU A 544 -15.18 -1.57 22.87
CA LEU A 544 -16.37 -1.27 22.09
C LEU A 544 -17.57 -1.95 22.74
N ARG A 545 -18.69 -1.24 22.84
CA ARG A 545 -19.98 -1.83 23.13
C ARG A 545 -20.98 -1.43 22.06
N GLN A 546 -21.67 -2.41 21.51
CA GLN A 546 -22.68 -2.26 20.48
C GLN A 546 -23.97 -2.98 20.92
N ASN A 547 -25.11 -2.31 20.76
CA ASN A 547 -26.42 -2.87 20.99
C ASN A 547 -27.19 -2.88 19.67
N ASP A 548 -27.65 -4.05 19.26
CA ASP A 548 -28.45 -4.27 18.06
C ASP A 548 -29.86 -4.73 18.46
N SER A 549 -30.88 -4.07 17.92
CA SER A 549 -32.26 -4.58 18.02
C SER A 549 -32.38 -5.88 17.25
N VAL A 550 -32.89 -6.92 17.91
CA VAL A 550 -33.18 -8.23 17.30
C VAL A 550 -34.65 -8.58 17.57
N ASN A 551 -35.24 -9.44 16.76
CA ASN A 551 -36.63 -9.86 16.97
C ASN A 551 -36.67 -11.30 17.54
N PRO A 552 -37.09 -11.51 18.80
CA PRO A 552 -37.36 -10.50 19.84
C PRO A 552 -36.09 -10.09 20.61
N GLY A 553 -36.10 -8.89 21.21
CA GLY A 553 -35.08 -8.43 22.17
C GLY A 553 -33.96 -7.51 21.65
N THR A 554 -32.81 -7.57 22.33
CA THR A 554 -31.61 -6.78 22.01
C THR A 554 -30.37 -7.65 22.19
N SER A 555 -29.51 -7.66 21.18
CA SER A 555 -28.19 -8.28 21.21
C SER A 555 -27.16 -7.24 21.60
N THR A 556 -26.34 -7.52 22.61
CA THR A 556 -25.26 -6.65 23.07
C THR A 556 -23.92 -7.30 22.81
N LEU A 557 -23.13 -6.73 21.89
CA LEU A 557 -21.72 -7.08 21.69
C LEU A 557 -20.85 -6.19 22.58
N THR A 558 -19.99 -6.81 23.38
CA THR A 558 -18.89 -6.13 24.08
C THR A 558 -17.58 -6.70 23.59
N GLN A 559 -16.70 -5.83 23.10
CA GLN A 559 -15.37 -6.20 22.63
C GLN A 559 -14.31 -5.45 23.42
N PHE A 560 -13.28 -6.17 23.81
CA PHE A 560 -12.07 -5.68 24.44
C PHE A 560 -10.87 -6.07 23.57
N TYR A 561 -9.96 -5.14 23.36
CA TYR A 561 -8.69 -5.38 22.71
C TYR A 561 -7.57 -4.65 23.45
N GLY A 562 -6.46 -5.35 23.67
CA GLY A 562 -5.24 -4.78 24.23
C GLY A 562 -4.02 -5.31 23.49
N GLY A 563 -3.01 -4.47 23.30
CA GLY A 563 -1.78 -4.83 22.63
C GLY A 563 -0.56 -4.14 23.21
N LEU A 564 0.55 -4.86 23.26
CA LEU A 564 1.87 -4.33 23.61
C LEU A 564 2.84 -4.74 22.51
N THR A 565 3.53 -3.76 21.92
CA THR A 565 4.53 -3.98 20.88
C THR A 565 5.85 -3.36 21.31
N TRP A 566 6.91 -4.16 21.29
CA TRP A 566 8.29 -3.70 21.40
C TRP A 566 8.93 -3.63 20.02
N ARG A 567 9.72 -2.57 19.77
CA ARG A 567 10.45 -2.29 18.52
C ARG A 567 11.92 -2.10 18.85
N PHE A 568 12.79 -2.60 17.97
CA PHE A 568 14.24 -2.54 18.14
C PHE A 568 14.96 -2.31 16.82
#